data_AF-A0A382P5T2-F1
#
_entry.id   AF-A0A382P5T2-F1
#
_cell.length_a   1.000
_cell.length_b   1.000
_cell.length_c   1.000
_cell.angle_alpha   90.00
_cell.angle_beta   90.00
_cell.angle_gamma   90.00
#
_symmetry.space_group_name_H-M   'P 1'
#
loop_
_entity.id
_entity.type
_entity.pdbx_description
1 polymer ?
#
loop_
_entity_poly.entity_id
_entity_poly.type
_entity_poly.pdbx_seq_one_letter_code
_entity_poly.pdbx_strand_id
1 'polypeptide(L)'
;DNYLVTPNPKTHRLLTRLAVDNLFHPFQPFMIGQKLLAPKVAALMDIQLVFYGENEAEYGNLMDQVQGDKREGKFFAAEDNDIHLGGVTIEELQSKYGLQTADLHHYIPIKDETIVTKGIEVHYLGHYERWHPQGAYYFAVENSGFQPSPERTVGTYSKYNSIDDKIDDFHYYTTFIKFGIGRATYDAAQEIRNDEITRDEGVALVAKYDGEYPLRFEDDVFKYLSITEAEYPQAYKNFDQQRFDRDYFASLTDSFRSPHLWQFSSGKWKLRTSVWD
;
A
#
# COMPACT_ATOMS: atom_id res chain seq x y z
N ASP A 1 -20.29 11.28 -14.41
CA ASP A 1 -20.44 11.32 -12.95
C ASP A 1 -19.19 10.78 -12.27
N ASN A 2 -18.81 11.33 -11.11
CA ASN A 2 -17.70 10.87 -10.29
C ASN A 2 -18.21 10.42 -8.92
N TYR A 3 -17.76 9.26 -8.45
CA TYR A 3 -18.08 8.75 -7.11
C TYR A 3 -16.85 8.91 -6.21
N LEU A 4 -17.03 9.64 -5.10
CA LEU A 4 -16.05 9.74 -4.02
C LEU A 4 -16.53 8.88 -2.85
N VAL A 5 -15.67 7.98 -2.38
CA VAL A 5 -15.98 7.07 -1.28
C VAL A 5 -14.96 7.27 -0.16
N THR A 6 -15.47 7.54 1.04
CA THR A 6 -14.67 7.70 2.24
C THR A 6 -15.07 6.61 3.23
N PRO A 7 -14.16 5.70 3.61
CA PRO A 7 -14.48 4.69 4.63
C PRO A 7 -14.69 5.34 5.99
N ASN A 8 -15.26 4.61 6.95
CA ASN A 8 -15.35 5.08 8.33
C ASN A 8 -13.92 5.41 8.82
N PRO A 9 -13.62 6.68 9.17
CA PRO A 9 -12.26 7.10 9.48
C PRO A 9 -11.71 6.45 10.75
N LYS A 10 -12.59 6.10 11.72
CA LYS A 10 -12.17 5.35 12.91
C LYS A 10 -11.78 3.92 12.57
N THR A 11 -12.56 3.26 11.72
CA THR A 11 -12.25 1.92 11.25
C THR A 11 -10.97 1.89 10.45
N HIS A 12 -10.80 2.81 9.49
CA HIS A 12 -9.57 2.90 8.69
C HIS A 12 -8.35 3.11 9.59
N ARG A 13 -8.42 4.07 10.52
CA ARG A 13 -7.34 4.33 11.48
C ARG A 13 -6.98 3.12 12.33
N LEU A 14 -7.97 2.40 12.84
CA LEU A 14 -7.73 1.20 13.64
C LEU A 14 -7.08 0.09 12.81
N LEU A 15 -7.57 -0.15 11.58
CA LEU A 15 -6.97 -1.13 10.67
C LEU A 15 -5.54 -0.74 10.29
N THR A 16 -5.27 0.55 10.04
CA THR A 16 -3.90 1.05 9.76
C THR A 16 -3.00 0.79 10.96
N ARG A 17 -3.48 1.08 12.18
CA ARG A 17 -2.72 0.80 13.40
C ARG A 17 -2.39 -0.68 13.56
N LEU A 18 -3.38 -1.56 13.36
CA LEU A 18 -3.16 -3.02 13.41
C LEU A 18 -2.19 -3.49 12.31
N ALA A 19 -2.32 -2.96 11.10
CA ALA A 19 -1.42 -3.30 10.00
C ALA A 19 0.04 -2.87 10.25
N VAL A 20 0.26 -1.77 10.99
CA VAL A 20 1.60 -1.38 11.44
C VAL A 20 2.12 -2.33 12.50
N ASP A 21 1.36 -2.60 13.56
CA ASP A 21 1.85 -3.42 14.68
C ASP A 21 2.09 -4.88 14.27
N ASN A 22 1.18 -5.47 13.49
CA ASN A 22 1.21 -6.89 13.18
C ASN A 22 2.00 -7.22 11.91
N LEU A 23 1.97 -6.32 10.92
CA LEU A 23 2.53 -6.59 9.59
C LEU A 23 3.64 -5.61 9.20
N PHE A 24 3.83 -4.53 9.96
CA PHE A 24 4.67 -3.40 9.58
C PHE A 24 4.35 -2.92 8.16
N HIS A 25 3.06 -2.74 7.88
CA HIS A 25 2.55 -2.35 6.56
C HIS A 25 1.38 -1.36 6.71
N PRO A 26 1.64 -0.05 6.90
CA PRO A 26 0.59 0.93 7.17
C PRO A 26 -0.39 1.12 6.01
N PHE A 27 0.03 0.84 4.77
CA PHE A 27 -0.79 1.05 3.57
C PHE A 27 -1.77 -0.09 3.26
N GLN A 28 -1.68 -1.22 3.97
CA GLN A 28 -2.48 -2.42 3.68
C GLN A 28 -3.99 -2.15 3.65
N PRO A 29 -4.60 -1.42 4.61
CA PRO A 29 -6.04 -1.17 4.58
C PRO A 29 -6.46 -0.31 3.38
N PHE A 30 -5.64 0.67 2.97
CA PHE A 30 -5.89 1.48 1.78
C PHE A 30 -5.89 0.60 0.53
N MET A 31 -4.84 -0.22 0.35
CA MET A 31 -4.73 -1.12 -0.81
C MET A 31 -5.90 -2.10 -0.90
N ILE A 32 -6.32 -2.70 0.23
CA ILE A 32 -7.48 -3.60 0.25
C ILE A 32 -8.75 -2.81 -0.09
N GLY A 33 -9.02 -1.69 0.57
CA GLY A 33 -10.21 -0.88 0.31
C GLY A 33 -10.33 -0.46 -1.17
N GLN A 34 -9.23 0.02 -1.75
CA GLN A 34 -9.16 0.43 -3.16
C GLN A 34 -9.45 -0.74 -4.12
N LYS A 35 -8.84 -1.91 -3.88
CA LYS A 35 -9.00 -3.10 -4.73
C LYS A 35 -10.39 -3.72 -4.66
N LEU A 36 -11.12 -3.52 -3.56
CA LEU A 36 -12.46 -4.07 -3.38
C LEU A 36 -13.57 -3.10 -3.80
N LEU A 37 -13.29 -1.80 -3.89
CA LEU A 37 -14.31 -0.79 -4.12
C LEU A 37 -14.92 -0.84 -5.52
N ALA A 38 -14.11 -0.90 -6.58
CA ALA A 38 -14.62 -0.78 -7.94
C ALA A 38 -15.56 -1.94 -8.33
N PRO A 39 -15.25 -3.22 -8.02
CA PRO A 39 -16.18 -4.33 -8.27
C PRO A 39 -17.48 -4.23 -7.46
N LYS A 40 -17.44 -3.71 -6.23
CA LYS A 40 -18.65 -3.44 -5.43
C LYS A 40 -19.56 -2.42 -6.12
N VAL A 41 -18.99 -1.29 -6.52
CA VAL A 41 -19.74 -0.23 -7.21
C VAL A 41 -20.31 -0.77 -8.52
N ALA A 42 -19.52 -1.53 -9.27
CA ALA A 42 -19.95 -2.16 -10.51
C ALA A 42 -21.16 -3.08 -10.28
N ALA A 43 -21.11 -3.93 -9.25
CA ALA A 43 -22.23 -4.78 -8.86
C ALA A 43 -23.48 -3.99 -8.44
N LEU A 44 -23.32 -2.90 -7.69
CA LEU A 44 -24.45 -2.06 -7.26
C LEU A 44 -25.13 -1.31 -8.41
N MET A 45 -24.36 -0.98 -9.46
CA MET A 45 -24.80 -0.16 -10.58
C MET A 45 -25.07 -0.96 -11.86
N ASP A 46 -24.98 -2.29 -11.81
CA ASP A 46 -25.10 -3.18 -12.98
C ASP A 46 -24.11 -2.83 -14.11
N ILE A 47 -22.88 -2.47 -13.73
CA ILE A 47 -21.77 -2.23 -14.66
C ILE A 47 -20.98 -3.52 -14.79
N GLN A 48 -20.76 -3.96 -16.03
CA GLN A 48 -20.11 -5.24 -16.33
C GLN A 48 -18.60 -5.16 -16.52
N LEU A 49 -18.03 -3.96 -16.66
CA LEU A 49 -16.64 -3.78 -17.03
C LEU A 49 -15.92 -2.84 -16.07
N VAL A 50 -14.82 -3.31 -15.49
CA VAL A 50 -13.95 -2.56 -14.58
C VAL A 50 -12.52 -2.62 -15.11
N PHE A 51 -11.84 -1.48 -15.14
CA PHE A 51 -10.41 -1.41 -15.41
C PHE A 51 -9.65 -0.94 -14.16
N TYR A 52 -8.64 -1.70 -13.77
CA TYR A 52 -7.54 -1.22 -12.92
C TYR A 52 -6.37 -0.78 -13.81
N GLY A 53 -5.45 0.01 -13.26
CA GLY A 53 -4.31 0.55 -14.01
C GLY A 53 -3.36 -0.55 -14.47
N GLU A 54 -2.48 -0.97 -13.57
CA GLU A 54 -1.37 -1.85 -13.86
C GLU A 54 -1.53 -3.26 -13.31
N ASN A 55 -0.89 -4.21 -13.98
CA ASN A 55 -0.72 -5.56 -13.47
C ASN A 55 0.36 -5.54 -12.37
N GLU A 56 0.14 -6.29 -11.29
CA GLU A 56 1.10 -6.33 -10.18
C GLU A 56 2.50 -6.84 -10.58
N ALA A 57 2.66 -7.53 -11.72
CA ALA A 57 3.96 -7.90 -12.27
C ALA A 57 4.83 -6.70 -12.66
N GLU A 58 4.25 -5.51 -12.87
CA GLU A 58 5.01 -4.27 -13.05
C GLU A 58 5.91 -3.94 -11.85
N TYR A 59 5.59 -4.51 -10.69
CA TYR A 59 6.31 -4.29 -9.43
C TYR A 59 6.96 -5.56 -8.88
N GLY A 60 7.27 -6.53 -9.75
CA GLY A 60 8.12 -7.67 -9.41
C GLY A 60 7.39 -8.96 -9.00
N ASN A 61 6.07 -9.04 -9.20
CA ASN A 61 5.35 -10.32 -9.10
C ASN A 61 5.73 -11.27 -10.26
N LEU A 62 5.51 -12.56 -10.03
CA LEU A 62 5.87 -13.60 -11.00
C LEU A 62 5.10 -13.45 -12.33
N MET A 63 5.83 -13.55 -13.43
CA MET A 63 5.30 -13.42 -14.79
C MET A 63 4.30 -14.52 -15.17
N ASP A 64 4.32 -15.66 -14.50
CA ASP A 64 3.38 -16.76 -14.73
C ASP A 64 1.94 -16.41 -14.31
N GLN A 65 1.78 -15.39 -13.47
CA GLN A 65 0.48 -14.79 -13.10
C GLN A 65 -0.02 -13.75 -14.11
N VAL A 66 0.78 -13.43 -15.14
CA VAL A 66 0.45 -12.44 -16.19
C VAL A 66 -0.13 -13.15 -17.42
N GLN A 67 -1.14 -13.99 -17.22
CA GLN A 67 -1.83 -14.67 -18.32
C GLN A 67 -3.10 -13.89 -18.66
N GLY A 68 -2.99 -12.98 -19.63
CA GLY A 68 -4.13 -12.28 -20.24
C GLY A 68 -4.37 -10.86 -19.73
N ASP A 69 -5.54 -10.35 -20.08
CA ASP A 69 -6.09 -9.02 -19.79
C ASP A 69 -6.85 -8.98 -18.45
N LYS A 70 -7.46 -10.11 -18.08
CA LYS A 70 -8.33 -10.25 -16.90
C LYS A 70 -7.56 -10.42 -15.61
N ARG A 71 -8.02 -9.73 -14.58
CA ARG A 71 -7.58 -9.92 -13.19
C ARG A 71 -8.25 -11.16 -12.60
N GLU A 72 -7.48 -11.97 -11.88
CA GLU A 72 -8.02 -13.15 -11.20
C GLU A 72 -9.01 -12.76 -10.09
N GLY A 73 -10.14 -13.47 -10.02
CA GLY A 73 -11.23 -13.23 -9.06
C GLY A 73 -10.77 -13.18 -7.61
N LYS A 74 -9.80 -14.03 -7.22
CA LYS A 74 -9.25 -14.11 -5.86
C LYS A 74 -8.71 -12.79 -5.30
N PHE A 75 -8.39 -11.82 -6.16
CA PHE A 75 -7.87 -10.51 -5.75
C PHE A 75 -8.97 -9.50 -5.37
N PHE A 76 -10.23 -9.79 -5.70
CA PHE A 76 -11.36 -8.87 -5.45
C PHE A 76 -12.66 -9.56 -5.04
N ALA A 77 -12.67 -10.89 -5.03
CA ALA A 77 -13.77 -11.74 -4.64
C ALA A 77 -13.24 -12.90 -3.78
N ALA A 78 -13.97 -13.22 -2.70
CA ALA A 78 -13.66 -14.34 -1.81
C ALA A 78 -14.90 -14.75 -1.02
N GLU A 79 -14.85 -15.98 -0.48
CA GLU A 79 -15.77 -16.43 0.56
C GLU A 79 -15.30 -15.95 1.94
N ASP A 80 -16.26 -15.73 2.86
CA ASP A 80 -16.07 -14.93 4.09
C ASP A 80 -15.04 -15.49 5.10
N ASN A 81 -14.59 -16.74 4.96
CA ASN A 81 -14.02 -17.52 6.07
C ASN A 81 -12.51 -17.37 6.35
N ASP A 82 -11.74 -16.58 5.58
CA ASP A 82 -10.27 -16.43 5.80
C ASP A 82 -9.75 -14.99 5.64
N ILE A 83 -10.61 -14.00 5.84
CA ILE A 83 -10.24 -12.59 5.63
C ILE A 83 -9.46 -12.05 6.83
N HIS A 84 -8.24 -11.58 6.57
CA HIS A 84 -7.38 -10.93 7.55
C HIS A 84 -7.13 -9.47 7.16
N LEU A 85 -7.48 -8.53 8.05
CA LEU A 85 -7.24 -7.10 7.89
C LEU A 85 -6.28 -6.62 8.98
N GLY A 86 -5.19 -5.97 8.60
CA GLY A 86 -4.12 -5.62 9.52
C GLY A 86 -3.53 -6.81 10.28
N GLY A 87 -3.55 -8.00 9.68
CA GLY A 87 -3.08 -9.25 10.31
C GLY A 87 -4.05 -9.86 11.32
N VAL A 88 -5.29 -9.38 11.38
CA VAL A 88 -6.30 -9.81 12.35
C VAL A 88 -7.53 -10.35 11.62
N THR A 89 -8.12 -11.43 12.14
CA THR A 89 -9.34 -12.02 11.58
C THR A 89 -10.56 -11.11 11.78
N ILE A 90 -11.59 -11.27 10.95
CA ILE A 90 -12.88 -10.55 11.14
C ILE A 90 -13.49 -10.83 12.52
N GLU A 91 -13.43 -12.07 13.01
CA GLU A 91 -13.94 -12.45 14.32
C GLU A 91 -13.22 -11.70 15.45
N GLU A 92 -11.90 -11.56 15.38
CA GLU A 92 -11.13 -10.82 16.37
C GLU A 92 -11.37 -9.32 16.29
N LEU A 93 -11.51 -8.75 15.07
CA LEU A 93 -11.89 -7.35 14.88
C LEU A 93 -13.22 -7.01 15.55
N GLN A 94 -14.17 -7.95 15.54
CA GLN A 94 -15.45 -7.79 16.20
C GLN A 94 -15.36 -8.01 17.71
N SER A 95 -14.77 -9.14 18.14
CA SER A 95 -14.78 -9.56 19.54
C SER A 95 -13.78 -8.82 20.44
N LYS A 96 -12.58 -8.49 19.93
CA LYS A 96 -11.52 -7.82 20.70
C LYS A 96 -11.51 -6.32 20.45
N TYR A 97 -11.72 -5.90 19.20
CA TYR A 97 -11.55 -4.51 18.79
C TYR A 97 -12.87 -3.74 18.65
N GLY A 98 -14.01 -4.41 18.75
CA GLY A 98 -15.34 -3.80 18.82
C GLY A 98 -15.91 -3.29 17.49
N LEU A 99 -15.30 -3.66 16.37
CA LEU A 99 -15.81 -3.30 15.04
C LEU A 99 -17.11 -4.06 14.74
N GLN A 100 -18.03 -3.41 14.03
CA GLN A 100 -19.25 -4.04 13.55
C GLN A 100 -19.09 -4.49 12.09
N THR A 101 -19.92 -5.42 11.65
CA THR A 101 -19.95 -5.84 10.22
C THR A 101 -20.12 -4.65 9.28
N ALA A 102 -20.94 -3.65 9.67
CA ALA A 102 -21.14 -2.42 8.91
C ALA A 102 -19.87 -1.56 8.80
N ASP A 103 -18.97 -1.59 9.79
CA ASP A 103 -17.70 -0.86 9.74
C ASP A 103 -16.75 -1.47 8.69
N LEU A 104 -16.82 -2.79 8.53
CA LEU A 104 -15.91 -3.57 7.71
C LEU A 104 -16.33 -3.63 6.25
N HIS A 105 -17.52 -3.17 5.88
CA HIS A 105 -18.11 -3.40 4.56
C HIS A 105 -17.23 -2.95 3.38
N HIS A 106 -16.39 -1.92 3.54
CA HIS A 106 -15.45 -1.47 2.49
C HIS A 106 -14.28 -2.43 2.28
N TYR A 107 -13.98 -3.27 3.26
CA TYR A 107 -12.81 -4.16 3.31
C TYR A 107 -13.17 -5.64 3.15
N ILE A 108 -14.46 -5.96 3.02
CA ILE A 108 -14.94 -7.31 2.69
C ILE A 108 -15.11 -7.39 1.17
N PRO A 109 -14.61 -8.40 0.46
CA PRO A 109 -14.80 -8.52 -0.99
C PRO A 109 -16.27 -8.76 -1.36
N ILE A 110 -16.60 -8.66 -2.65
CA ILE A 110 -17.90 -9.17 -3.13
C ILE A 110 -17.83 -10.67 -3.37
N LYS A 111 -18.97 -11.34 -3.27
CA LYS A 111 -19.05 -12.80 -3.48
C LYS A 111 -18.85 -13.15 -4.95
N ASP A 112 -18.17 -14.27 -5.21
CA ASP A 112 -17.95 -14.79 -6.56
C ASP A 112 -19.27 -14.99 -7.33
N GLU A 113 -20.32 -15.48 -6.66
CA GLU A 113 -21.65 -15.64 -7.25
C GLU A 113 -22.20 -14.32 -7.80
N THR A 114 -21.96 -13.20 -7.12
CA THR A 114 -22.39 -11.87 -7.57
C THR A 114 -21.66 -11.47 -8.85
N ILE A 115 -20.35 -11.69 -8.91
CA ILE A 115 -19.52 -11.41 -10.09
C ILE A 115 -20.04 -12.18 -11.30
N VAL A 116 -20.24 -13.49 -11.14
CA VAL A 116 -20.68 -14.38 -12.22
C VAL A 116 -22.09 -14.03 -12.69
N THR A 117 -23.02 -13.84 -11.76
CA THR A 117 -24.44 -13.58 -12.08
C THR A 117 -24.62 -12.24 -12.80
N LYS A 118 -23.84 -11.22 -12.42
CA LYS A 118 -23.90 -9.89 -13.06
C LYS A 118 -23.01 -9.78 -14.30
N GLY A 119 -22.15 -10.77 -14.57
CA GLY A 119 -21.22 -10.76 -15.69
C GLY A 119 -20.15 -9.68 -15.55
N ILE A 120 -19.65 -9.46 -14.33
CA ILE A 120 -18.62 -8.43 -14.06
C ILE A 120 -17.25 -8.97 -14.46
N GLU A 121 -16.54 -8.22 -15.29
CA GLU A 121 -15.17 -8.48 -15.69
C GLU A 121 -14.24 -7.37 -15.21
N VAL A 122 -13.10 -7.77 -14.67
CA VAL A 122 -12.06 -6.86 -14.17
C VAL A 122 -10.82 -7.06 -15.02
N HIS A 123 -10.34 -5.97 -15.62
CA HIS A 123 -9.23 -5.95 -16.57
C HIS A 123 -8.11 -5.03 -16.09
N TYR A 124 -6.90 -5.23 -16.60
CA TYR A 124 -5.79 -4.28 -16.47
C TYR A 124 -5.70 -3.40 -17.70
N LEU A 125 -5.76 -2.09 -17.53
CA LEU A 125 -5.59 -1.12 -18.62
C LEU A 125 -4.21 -1.24 -19.26
N GLY A 126 -3.17 -1.52 -18.44
CA GLY A 126 -1.79 -1.75 -18.87
C GLY A 126 -1.60 -2.92 -19.86
N HIS A 127 -2.61 -3.79 -20.03
CA HIS A 127 -2.62 -4.82 -21.07
C HIS A 127 -2.88 -4.22 -22.46
N TYR A 128 -3.71 -3.19 -22.54
CA TYR A 128 -4.17 -2.57 -23.78
C TYR A 128 -3.36 -1.34 -24.14
N GLU A 129 -2.95 -0.57 -23.12
CA GLU A 129 -2.13 0.62 -23.24
C GLU A 129 -0.78 0.38 -22.58
N ARG A 130 0.29 0.89 -23.18
CA ARG A 130 1.62 0.77 -22.58
C ARG A 130 1.62 1.46 -21.21
N TRP A 131 1.92 0.71 -20.16
CA TRP A 131 2.07 1.29 -18.82
C TRP A 131 3.37 2.10 -18.73
N HIS A 132 3.24 3.43 -18.83
CA HIS A 132 4.35 4.37 -18.84
C HIS A 132 4.08 5.56 -17.91
N PRO A 133 4.41 5.46 -16.61
CA PRO A 133 4.03 6.49 -15.63
C PRO A 133 4.61 7.88 -15.87
N GLN A 134 5.83 8.00 -16.38
CA GLN A 134 6.40 9.30 -16.76
C GLN A 134 5.61 9.94 -17.92
N GLY A 135 5.22 9.14 -18.92
CA GLY A 135 4.36 9.59 -20.01
C GLY A 135 2.98 10.03 -19.52
N ALA A 136 2.39 9.27 -18.60
CA ALA A 136 1.12 9.63 -17.95
C ALA A 136 1.24 10.95 -17.17
N TYR A 137 2.36 11.18 -16.47
CA TYR A 137 2.65 12.44 -15.81
C TYR A 137 2.71 13.62 -16.80
N TYR A 138 3.47 13.51 -17.89
CA TYR A 138 3.56 14.58 -18.88
C TYR A 138 2.21 14.86 -19.54
N PHE A 139 1.46 13.80 -19.89
CA PHE A 139 0.12 13.94 -20.43
C PHE A 139 -0.81 14.69 -19.46
N ALA A 140 -0.77 14.34 -18.17
CA ALA A 140 -1.56 15.01 -17.14
C ALA A 140 -1.18 16.50 -16.97
N VAL A 141 0.10 16.84 -17.00
CA VAL A 141 0.56 18.24 -16.93
C VAL A 141 0.09 19.04 -18.15
N GLU A 142 0.16 18.47 -19.34
CA GLU A 142 -0.22 19.16 -20.58
C GLU A 142 -1.73 19.33 -20.74
N ASN A 143 -2.51 18.32 -20.33
CA ASN A 143 -3.94 18.23 -20.63
C ASN A 143 -4.85 18.51 -19.43
N SER A 144 -4.29 18.84 -18.26
CA SER A 144 -5.07 19.09 -17.05
C SER A 144 -4.44 20.18 -16.17
N GLY A 145 -5.01 20.36 -14.96
CA GLY A 145 -4.45 21.25 -13.93
C GLY A 145 -3.45 20.56 -13.00
N PHE A 146 -2.92 19.39 -13.36
CA PHE A 146 -2.01 18.63 -12.50
C PHE A 146 -0.75 19.43 -12.19
N GLN A 147 -0.38 19.45 -10.91
CA GLN A 147 0.84 20.10 -10.43
C GLN A 147 1.68 19.06 -9.67
N PRO A 148 2.94 18.83 -10.07
CA PRO A 148 3.82 17.96 -9.30
C PRO A 148 4.09 18.59 -7.92
N SER A 149 4.44 17.76 -6.96
CA SER A 149 4.84 18.22 -5.64
C SER A 149 6.06 19.15 -5.76
N PRO A 150 6.12 20.25 -4.97
CA PRO A 150 7.28 21.14 -4.97
C PRO A 150 8.57 20.41 -4.56
N GLU A 151 8.43 19.36 -3.74
CA GLU A 151 9.50 18.50 -3.24
C GLU A 151 9.27 17.03 -3.64
N ARG A 152 10.34 16.24 -3.61
CA ARG A 152 10.26 14.79 -3.87
C ARG A 152 9.56 14.08 -2.71
N THR A 153 8.96 12.94 -2.98
CA THR A 153 8.48 12.06 -1.90
C THR A 153 9.65 11.34 -1.23
N VAL A 154 9.56 11.09 0.07
CA VAL A 154 10.65 10.45 0.82
C VAL A 154 10.87 9.03 0.29
N GLY A 155 12.13 8.61 0.19
CA GLY A 155 12.48 7.29 -0.34
C GLY A 155 12.60 7.23 -1.86
N THR A 156 12.37 8.33 -2.59
CA THR A 156 12.58 8.42 -4.05
C THR A 156 13.04 9.82 -4.48
N TYR A 157 13.34 9.95 -5.78
CA TYR A 157 13.61 11.18 -6.50
C TYR A 157 12.38 11.75 -7.23
N SER A 158 11.28 10.97 -7.34
CA SER A 158 10.04 11.37 -8.00
C SER A 158 9.28 12.47 -7.24
N LYS A 159 8.54 13.29 -8.01
CA LYS A 159 7.69 14.40 -7.53
C LYS A 159 6.23 14.32 -7.99
N TYR A 160 5.87 13.30 -8.78
CA TYR A 160 4.57 13.25 -9.44
C TYR A 160 3.70 12.08 -9.00
N ASN A 161 4.31 11.03 -8.46
CA ASN A 161 3.60 9.84 -8.01
C ASN A 161 3.38 9.91 -6.49
N SER A 162 2.23 9.43 -6.00
CA SER A 162 1.85 9.33 -4.59
C SER A 162 2.25 10.56 -3.76
N ILE A 163 1.57 11.68 -4.01
CA ILE A 163 1.91 13.01 -3.43
C ILE A 163 0.84 13.53 -2.46
N ASP A 164 -0.25 12.81 -2.30
CA ASP A 164 -1.48 13.23 -1.61
C ASP A 164 -1.79 12.42 -0.33
N ASP A 165 -0.94 11.47 0.06
CA ASP A 165 -1.09 10.70 1.30
C ASP A 165 0.15 10.84 2.22
N LYS A 166 -0.09 11.13 3.51
CA LYS A 166 0.96 11.27 4.53
C LYS A 166 1.52 9.92 5.00
N ILE A 167 0.76 8.83 4.84
CA ILE A 167 1.17 7.48 5.19
C ILE A 167 2.19 6.92 4.19
N ASP A 168 2.22 7.45 2.97
CA ASP A 168 3.02 6.94 1.85
C ASP A 168 4.54 6.88 2.17
N ASP A 169 5.08 7.93 2.81
CA ASP A 169 6.48 7.97 3.24
C ASP A 169 6.81 6.77 4.18
N PHE A 170 5.89 6.42 5.08
CA PHE A 170 6.03 5.27 5.97
C PHE A 170 5.82 3.95 5.24
N HIS A 171 4.94 3.89 4.25
CA HIS A 171 4.74 2.67 3.46
C HIS A 171 6.04 2.22 2.79
N TYR A 172 6.75 3.12 2.14
CA TYR A 172 7.99 2.76 1.45
C TYR A 172 9.16 2.53 2.41
N TYR A 173 9.22 3.28 3.52
CA TYR A 173 10.20 2.99 4.57
C TYR A 173 10.01 1.59 5.16
N THR A 174 8.78 1.24 5.54
CA THR A 174 8.47 -0.09 6.10
C THR A 174 8.71 -1.21 5.07
N THR A 175 8.44 -0.95 3.78
CA THR A 175 8.77 -1.87 2.67
C THR A 175 10.27 -2.14 2.60
N PHE A 176 11.10 -1.09 2.65
CA PHE A 176 12.56 -1.22 2.67
C PHE A 176 13.05 -2.03 3.86
N ILE A 177 12.49 -1.79 5.06
CA ILE A 177 12.87 -2.54 6.26
C ILE A 177 12.52 -4.03 6.14
N LYS A 178 11.37 -4.37 5.56
CA LYS A 178 10.93 -5.75 5.42
C LYS A 178 11.65 -6.52 4.31
N PHE A 179 11.92 -5.85 3.19
CA PHE A 179 12.31 -6.51 1.94
C PHE A 179 13.67 -6.08 1.38
N GLY A 180 14.31 -5.06 1.97
CA GLY A 180 15.61 -4.56 1.53
C GLY A 180 15.58 -3.72 0.25
N ILE A 181 14.40 -3.49 -0.30
CA ILE A 181 14.13 -2.62 -1.45
C ILE A 181 13.02 -1.64 -1.10
N GLY A 182 13.15 -0.39 -1.56
CA GLY A 182 12.21 0.68 -1.30
C GLY A 182 11.62 1.27 -2.58
N ARG A 183 11.15 2.51 -2.45
CA ARG A 183 10.49 3.21 -3.55
C ARG A 183 11.43 3.52 -4.70
N ALA A 184 12.65 3.96 -4.42
CA ALA A 184 13.62 4.29 -5.46
C ALA A 184 13.96 3.05 -6.28
N THR A 185 13.97 1.85 -5.67
CA THR A 185 14.12 0.61 -6.43
C THR A 185 12.97 0.41 -7.43
N TYR A 186 11.72 0.60 -7.02
CA TYR A 186 10.57 0.45 -7.92
C TYR A 186 10.58 1.49 -9.05
N ASP A 187 10.77 2.77 -8.70
CA ASP A 187 10.79 3.86 -9.67
C ASP A 187 11.95 3.68 -10.66
N ALA A 188 13.18 3.47 -10.18
CA ALA A 188 14.34 3.29 -11.04
C ALA A 188 14.25 2.03 -11.92
N ALA A 189 13.75 0.91 -11.40
CA ALA A 189 13.59 -0.30 -12.20
C ALA A 189 12.58 -0.09 -13.34
N GLN A 190 11.51 0.66 -13.09
CA GLN A 190 10.54 1.01 -14.13
C GLN A 190 11.15 1.96 -15.17
N GLU A 191 11.89 2.99 -14.74
CA GLU A 191 12.50 3.96 -15.64
C GLU A 191 13.63 3.33 -16.49
N ILE A 192 14.39 2.37 -15.94
CA ILE A 192 15.36 1.57 -16.71
C ILE A 192 14.64 0.75 -17.79
N ARG A 193 13.52 0.08 -17.47
CA ARG A 193 12.75 -0.72 -18.45
C ARG A 193 12.14 0.13 -19.57
N ASN A 194 11.97 1.43 -19.32
CA ASN A 194 11.46 2.38 -20.31
C ASN A 194 12.56 3.15 -21.05
N ASP A 195 13.84 2.80 -20.85
CA ASP A 195 15.00 3.47 -21.44
C ASP A 195 15.13 4.96 -21.06
N GLU A 196 14.60 5.35 -19.89
CA GLU A 196 14.62 6.74 -19.40
C GLU A 196 15.89 7.05 -18.61
N ILE A 197 16.43 6.03 -17.93
CA ILE A 197 17.71 6.08 -17.22
C ILE A 197 18.51 4.81 -17.48
N THR A 198 19.82 4.90 -17.34
CA THR A 198 20.72 3.75 -17.40
C THR A 198 20.68 2.95 -16.08
N ARG A 199 21.15 1.69 -16.15
CA ARG A 199 21.31 0.86 -14.95
C ARG A 199 22.20 1.52 -13.90
N ASP A 200 23.30 2.15 -14.31
CA ASP A 200 24.25 2.77 -13.38
C ASP A 200 23.64 3.98 -12.68
N GLU A 201 22.85 4.79 -13.38
CA GLU A 201 22.05 5.88 -12.79
C GLU A 201 21.03 5.34 -11.79
N GLY A 202 20.29 4.29 -12.18
CA GLY A 202 19.31 3.66 -11.29
C GLY A 202 19.94 3.11 -10.01
N VAL A 203 21.07 2.41 -10.09
CA VAL A 203 21.81 1.92 -8.92
C VAL A 203 22.24 3.07 -8.00
N ALA A 204 22.74 4.18 -8.58
CA ALA A 204 23.12 5.35 -7.81
C ALA A 204 21.94 6.04 -7.12
N LEU A 205 20.77 6.10 -7.78
CA LEU A 205 19.53 6.65 -7.20
C LEU A 205 19.03 5.77 -6.06
N VAL A 206 19.00 4.45 -6.26
CA VAL A 206 18.62 3.48 -5.24
C VAL A 206 19.51 3.60 -4.00
N ALA A 207 20.83 3.60 -4.17
CA ALA A 207 21.79 3.75 -3.07
C ALA A 207 21.63 5.07 -2.28
N LYS A 208 21.11 6.11 -2.94
CA LYS A 208 20.93 7.43 -2.36
C LYS A 208 19.61 7.57 -1.59
N TYR A 209 18.53 6.95 -2.07
CA TYR A 209 17.18 7.26 -1.60
C TYR A 209 16.48 6.10 -0.88
N ASP A 210 16.76 4.84 -1.19
CA ASP A 210 16.10 3.73 -0.50
C ASP A 210 16.47 3.72 1.00
N GLY A 211 15.45 3.53 1.84
CA GLY A 211 15.61 3.52 3.29
C GLY A 211 15.72 4.89 3.95
N GLU A 212 15.49 5.97 3.21
CA GLU A 212 15.37 7.30 3.79
C GLU A 212 14.25 7.33 4.85
N TYR A 213 14.56 7.89 6.02
CA TYR A 213 13.62 7.92 7.13
C TYR A 213 12.49 8.95 6.90
N PRO A 214 11.22 8.58 7.15
CA PRO A 214 10.03 9.38 6.84
C PRO A 214 9.77 10.49 7.87
N LEU A 215 10.67 11.47 7.98
CA LEU A 215 10.56 12.53 8.99
C LEU A 215 9.42 13.53 8.72
N ARG A 216 9.08 13.77 7.46
CA ARG A 216 8.22 14.88 6.99
C ARG A 216 6.85 14.92 7.67
N PHE A 217 6.22 13.77 7.91
CA PHE A 217 4.89 13.66 8.49
C PHE A 217 4.83 12.85 9.79
N GLU A 218 5.97 12.65 10.43
CA GLU A 218 6.09 11.76 11.58
C GLU A 218 5.08 12.09 12.69
N ASP A 219 5.02 13.35 13.12
CA ASP A 219 4.12 13.77 14.20
C ASP A 219 2.64 13.53 13.86
N ASP A 220 2.25 13.81 12.61
CA ASP A 220 0.88 13.61 12.14
C ASP A 220 0.52 12.12 12.11
N VAL A 221 1.42 11.28 11.57
CA VAL A 221 1.23 9.84 11.47
C VAL A 221 1.21 9.20 12.85
N PHE A 222 2.11 9.56 13.75
CA PHE A 222 2.16 9.01 15.11
C PHE A 222 0.95 9.42 15.94
N LYS A 223 0.48 10.67 15.78
CA LYS A 223 -0.80 11.09 16.35
C LYS A 223 -1.97 10.30 15.78
N TYR A 224 -1.98 10.06 14.46
CA TYR A 224 -3.01 9.26 13.80
C TYR A 224 -2.99 7.80 14.27
N LEU A 225 -1.83 7.19 14.48
CA LEU A 225 -1.71 5.78 14.91
C LEU A 225 -1.87 5.59 16.42
N SER A 226 -1.77 6.66 17.21
CA SER A 226 -2.06 6.60 18.64
C SER A 226 -3.55 6.28 18.85
N ILE A 227 -3.89 5.46 19.83
CA ILE A 227 -5.26 5.05 20.15
C ILE A 227 -5.62 5.55 21.55
N THR A 228 -6.80 6.13 21.73
CA THR A 228 -7.27 6.61 23.03
C THR A 228 -8.48 5.83 23.52
N GLU A 229 -8.63 5.67 24.84
CA GLU A 229 -9.75 4.93 25.43
C GLU A 229 -11.10 5.58 25.10
N ALA A 230 -11.14 6.91 25.01
CA ALA A 230 -12.35 7.64 24.65
C ALA A 230 -12.79 7.38 23.19
N GLU A 231 -11.84 7.21 22.26
CA GLU A 231 -12.15 6.94 20.86
C GLU A 231 -12.42 5.46 20.58
N TYR A 232 -11.71 4.56 21.28
CA TYR A 232 -11.72 3.12 21.06
C TYR A 232 -11.70 2.31 22.38
N PRO A 233 -12.78 2.33 23.18
CA PRO A 233 -12.76 1.77 24.54
C PRO A 233 -12.50 0.25 24.61
N GLN A 234 -12.85 -0.49 23.56
CA GLN A 234 -12.56 -1.93 23.46
C GLN A 234 -11.14 -2.16 22.91
N ALA A 235 -10.82 -1.60 21.75
CA ALA A 235 -9.51 -1.77 21.11
C ALA A 235 -8.34 -1.28 21.97
N TYR A 236 -8.51 -0.20 22.75
CA TYR A 236 -7.47 0.41 23.59
C TYR A 236 -6.76 -0.60 24.52
N LYS A 237 -7.47 -1.64 24.94
CA LYS A 237 -6.97 -2.68 25.86
C LYS A 237 -6.14 -3.77 25.17
N ASN A 238 -6.09 -3.76 23.84
CA ASN A 238 -5.49 -4.80 23.01
C ASN A 238 -4.24 -4.32 22.26
N PHE A 239 -3.57 -3.28 22.76
CA PHE A 239 -2.30 -2.77 22.23
C PHE A 239 -1.24 -2.74 23.33
N ASP A 240 -0.01 -3.13 22.98
CA ASP A 240 1.13 -3.08 23.90
C ASP A 240 1.46 -1.63 24.31
N GLN A 241 1.34 -0.70 23.37
CA GLN A 241 1.51 0.73 23.60
C GLN A 241 0.40 1.52 22.90
N GLN A 242 -0.43 2.22 23.67
CA GLN A 242 -1.57 2.96 23.12
C GLN A 242 -1.12 4.25 22.43
N ARG A 243 -0.13 4.94 23.00
CA ARG A 243 0.58 6.02 22.32
C ARG A 243 1.52 5.42 21.29
N PHE A 244 1.42 5.87 20.04
CA PHE A 244 2.39 5.56 19.00
C PHE A 244 3.39 6.72 18.95
N ASP A 245 4.67 6.43 19.15
CA ASP A 245 5.75 7.42 19.10
C ASP A 245 7.00 6.84 18.42
N ARG A 246 8.05 7.67 18.34
CA ARG A 246 9.28 7.32 17.63
C ARG A 246 9.97 6.10 18.23
N ASP A 247 9.98 5.97 19.56
CA ASP A 247 10.65 4.86 20.24
C ASP A 247 9.90 3.55 19.98
N TYR A 248 8.56 3.59 20.03
CA TYR A 248 7.75 2.43 19.66
C TYR A 248 7.95 2.05 18.18
N PHE A 249 7.90 3.03 17.26
CA PHE A 249 8.14 2.78 15.84
C PHE A 249 9.53 2.22 15.57
N ALA A 250 10.56 2.73 16.23
CA ALA A 250 11.93 2.23 16.12
C ALA A 250 12.02 0.77 16.61
N SER A 251 11.35 0.43 17.71
CA SER A 251 11.31 -0.93 18.24
C SER A 251 10.64 -1.92 17.27
N LEU A 252 9.53 -1.52 16.63
CA LEU A 252 8.90 -2.29 15.55
C LEU A 252 9.84 -2.40 14.34
N THR A 253 10.50 -1.30 13.97
CA THR A 253 11.45 -1.31 12.85
C THR A 253 12.54 -2.35 13.07
N ASP A 254 13.09 -2.44 14.28
CA ASP A 254 14.10 -3.45 14.63
C ASP A 254 13.54 -4.87 14.59
N SER A 255 12.31 -5.11 15.07
CA SER A 255 11.71 -6.45 15.10
C SER A 255 11.37 -7.00 13.71
N PHE A 256 11.04 -6.11 12.75
CA PHE A 256 10.71 -6.49 11.38
C PHE A 256 11.92 -6.58 10.43
N ARG A 257 13.13 -6.27 10.90
CA ARG A 257 14.36 -6.54 10.13
C ARG A 257 14.63 -8.03 10.07
N SER A 258 14.39 -8.63 8.91
CA SER A 258 14.66 -10.04 8.76
C SER A 258 16.16 -10.36 8.75
N PRO A 259 16.64 -11.35 9.54
CA PRO A 259 18.06 -11.65 9.67
C PRO A 259 18.74 -12.17 8.39
N HIS A 260 17.94 -12.60 7.40
CA HIS A 260 18.44 -13.01 6.08
C HIS A 260 18.77 -11.81 5.17
N LEU A 261 18.20 -10.63 5.43
CA LEU A 261 18.48 -9.40 4.69
C LEU A 261 19.41 -8.47 5.47
N TRP A 262 19.23 -8.42 6.80
CA TRP A 262 19.85 -7.43 7.67
C TRP A 262 20.94 -8.02 8.53
N GLN A 263 21.98 -7.23 8.75
CA GLN A 263 23.02 -7.46 9.74
C GLN A 263 23.29 -6.20 10.54
N PHE A 264 23.44 -6.35 11.86
CA PHE A 264 23.88 -5.27 12.73
C PHE A 264 25.39 -5.35 12.90
N SER A 265 26.12 -4.35 12.41
CA SER A 265 27.59 -4.28 12.49
C SER A 265 28.05 -2.85 12.80
N SER A 266 29.02 -2.72 13.68
CA SER A 266 29.59 -1.41 14.07
C SER A 266 28.55 -0.38 14.52
N GLY A 267 27.52 -0.83 15.26
CA GLY A 267 26.45 0.03 15.78
C GLY A 267 25.44 0.50 14.74
N LYS A 268 25.42 -0.09 13.54
CA LYS A 268 24.48 0.25 12.47
C LYS A 268 23.90 -1.00 11.80
N TRP A 269 22.62 -0.91 11.45
CA TRP A 269 22.00 -1.87 10.54
C TRP A 269 22.50 -1.65 9.12
N LYS A 270 22.81 -2.74 8.42
CA LYS A 270 23.15 -2.76 7.00
C LYS A 270 22.49 -3.95 6.33
N LEU A 271 22.16 -3.79 5.05
CA LEU A 271 21.82 -4.92 4.20
C LEU A 271 23.04 -5.84 4.05
N ARG A 272 22.79 -7.13 3.92
CA ARG A 272 23.81 -8.14 3.63
C ARG A 272 24.23 -8.12 2.16
N THR A 273 23.30 -7.74 1.29
CA THR A 273 23.50 -7.61 -0.14
C THR A 273 22.65 -6.44 -0.61
N SER A 274 23.23 -5.57 -1.43
CA SER A 274 22.52 -4.49 -2.09
C SER A 274 22.92 -4.44 -3.56
N VAL A 275 22.16 -3.68 -4.37
CA VAL A 275 22.42 -3.56 -5.81
C VAL A 275 23.63 -2.67 -6.12
N TRP A 276 24.15 -1.95 -5.12
CA TRP A 276 25.27 -1.01 -5.23
C TRP A 276 26.58 -1.52 -4.60
N ASP A 277 26.56 -2.73 -4.03
CA ASP A 277 27.77 -3.41 -3.53
C ASP A 277 28.52 -4.16 -4.64
#